data_AF-A0AAE0ARL6-F1
#
_entry.id   AF-A0AAE0ARL6-F1
#
_cell.length_a   1.000
_cell.length_b   1.000
_cell.length_c   1.000
_cell.angle_alpha   90.00
_cell.angle_beta   90.00
_cell.angle_gamma   90.00
#
_symmetry.space_group_name_H-M   'P 1'
#
loop_
_entity.id
_entity.type
_entity.pdbx_description
1 polymer ?
#
loop_
_entity_poly.entity_id
_entity_poly.type
_entity_poly.pdbx_seq_one_letter_code
_entity_poly.pdbx_strand_id
1 'polypeptide(L)'
;MTRTVVVLFITLIFFFLFLFFIPSFALGFLYNSFDTITNGTDLIPINESRLDSSMVRLTNDSNQFSFSSVYHPHKLTMKPSSNSTTLSSFSTSFVFSVLPEIPSSPGFGLCFVLTIFTSSCLRSLQPRPFSSSVQLRFLSKPLTAA
;
A
#
# COMPACT_ATOMS: atom_id res chain seq x y z
N MET A 1 -45.71 -35.91 -1.07
CA MET A 1 -44.30 -35.91 -1.48
C MET A 1 -43.90 -34.64 -2.24
N THR A 2 -44.74 -34.13 -3.15
CA THR A 2 -44.44 -32.93 -3.98
C THR A 2 -44.35 -31.60 -3.22
N ARG A 3 -45.21 -31.35 -2.21
CA ARG A 3 -45.19 -30.09 -1.44
C ARG A 3 -43.89 -29.87 -0.67
N THR A 4 -43.37 -30.91 -0.02
CA THR A 4 -42.11 -30.84 0.74
C THR A 4 -40.91 -30.61 -0.19
N VAL A 5 -40.91 -31.22 -1.37
CA VAL A 5 -39.84 -31.03 -2.37
C VAL A 5 -39.82 -29.60 -2.92
N VAL A 6 -40.98 -29.01 -3.20
CA VAL A 6 -41.08 -27.60 -3.66
C VAL A 6 -40.58 -26.62 -2.60
N VAL A 7 -40.94 -26.83 -1.33
CA VAL A 7 -40.45 -25.97 -0.23
C VAL A 7 -38.93 -26.08 -0.10
N LEU A 8 -38.37 -27.29 -0.16
CA LEU A 8 -36.92 -27.49 -0.05
C LEU A 8 -36.16 -26.83 -1.22
N PHE A 9 -36.71 -26.88 -2.44
CA PHE A 9 -36.13 -26.23 -3.61
C PHE A 9 -36.12 -24.70 -3.48
N ILE A 10 -37.22 -24.10 -2.98
CA ILE A 10 -37.31 -22.66 -2.75
C ILE A 10 -36.29 -22.22 -1.68
N THR A 11 -36.19 -22.94 -0.55
CA THR A 11 -35.22 -22.63 0.51
C THR A 11 -33.77 -22.72 0.02
N LEU A 12 -33.46 -23.71 -0.83
CA LEU A 12 -32.15 -23.86 -1.44
C LEU A 12 -31.81 -22.66 -2.34
N ILE A 13 -32.76 -22.20 -3.15
CA ILE A 13 -32.59 -21.01 -4.00
C ILE A 13 -32.31 -19.77 -3.14
N PHE A 14 -33.08 -19.54 -2.07
CA PHE A 14 -32.84 -18.43 -1.16
C PHE A 14 -31.48 -18.51 -0.46
N PHE A 15 -31.02 -19.71 -0.10
CA PHE A 15 -29.69 -19.92 0.47
C PHE A 15 -28.57 -19.60 -0.52
N PHE A 16 -28.69 -20.04 -1.78
CA PHE A 16 -27.73 -19.67 -2.83
C PHE A 16 -27.74 -18.17 -3.11
N LEU A 17 -28.92 -17.54 -3.20
CA LEU A 17 -29.03 -16.10 -3.36
C LEU A 17 -28.39 -15.33 -2.20
N PHE A 18 -28.52 -15.83 -0.96
CA PHE A 18 -27.87 -15.23 0.21
C PHE A 18 -26.35 -15.36 0.16
N LEU A 19 -25.81 -16.49 -0.30
CA LEU A 19 -24.37 -16.69 -0.49
C LEU A 19 -23.77 -15.77 -1.57
N PHE A 20 -24.51 -15.45 -2.62
CA PHE A 20 -24.08 -14.50 -3.65
C PHE A 20 -23.99 -13.05 -3.16
N PHE A 21 -24.65 -12.72 -2.04
CA PHE A 21 -24.74 -11.37 -1.51
C PHE A 21 -23.66 -11.01 -0.48
N ILE A 22 -22.63 -11.83 -0.29
CA ILE A 22 -21.53 -11.47 0.62
C ILE A 22 -20.73 -10.32 -0.02
N PRO A 23 -20.78 -9.09 0.54
CA PRO A 23 -20.05 -7.97 -0.05
C PRO A 23 -18.56 -8.14 0.25
N SER A 24 -17.73 -8.33 -0.79
CA SER A 24 -16.28 -8.18 -0.68
C SER A 24 -15.90 -6.73 -1.02
N PHE A 25 -15.47 -5.96 -0.02
CA PHE A 25 -14.95 -4.62 -0.25
C PHE A 25 -13.46 -4.70 -0.62
N ALA A 26 -13.11 -4.21 -1.81
CA ALA A 26 -11.72 -4.10 -2.27
C ALA A 26 -11.41 -2.64 -2.61
N LEU A 27 -10.29 -2.14 -2.10
CA LEU A 27 -9.74 -0.85 -2.48
C LEU A 27 -8.69 -1.08 -3.57
N GLY A 28 -8.90 -0.46 -4.73
CA GLY A 28 -7.96 -0.52 -5.85
C GLY A 28 -7.68 0.88 -6.39
N PHE A 29 -6.41 1.16 -6.66
CA PHE A 29 -5.95 2.38 -7.30
C PHE A 29 -4.85 2.04 -8.31
N LEU A 30 -4.76 2.82 -9.38
CA LEU A 30 -3.81 2.61 -10.47
C LEU A 30 -3.30 3.95 -10.98
N TYR A 31 -1.98 4.11 -10.99
CA TYR A 31 -1.31 5.34 -11.39
C TYR A 31 -0.41 5.06 -12.61
N ASN A 32 -0.84 5.51 -13.79
CA ASN A 32 -0.04 5.44 -15.03
C ASN A 32 0.68 6.77 -15.34
N SER A 33 0.12 7.88 -14.87
CA SER A 33 0.64 9.24 -14.97
C SER A 33 0.25 9.99 -13.69
N PHE A 34 0.96 11.07 -13.40
CA PHE A 34 0.74 11.94 -12.25
C PHE A 34 0.35 13.37 -12.67
N ASP A 35 0.02 13.59 -13.95
CA ASP A 35 -0.38 14.90 -14.52
C ASP A 35 -1.64 15.50 -13.87
N THR A 36 -2.61 14.65 -13.56
CA THR A 36 -3.91 15.06 -13.01
C THR A 36 -3.97 14.91 -11.49
N ILE A 37 -2.86 14.58 -10.85
CA ILE A 37 -2.82 14.29 -9.42
C ILE A 37 -2.74 15.60 -8.65
N THR A 38 -3.69 15.76 -7.75
CA THR A 38 -3.77 16.95 -6.90
C THR A 38 -3.13 16.66 -5.53
N ASN A 39 -2.30 17.60 -5.07
CA ASN A 39 -1.61 17.48 -3.78
C ASN A 39 -2.64 17.39 -2.65
N GLY A 40 -2.63 16.28 -1.90
CA GLY A 40 -3.46 16.05 -0.71
C GLY A 40 -4.76 15.27 -0.95
N THR A 41 -5.22 15.14 -2.19
CA THR A 41 -6.47 14.45 -2.57
C THR A 41 -6.22 13.07 -3.14
N ASP A 42 -5.19 12.94 -3.98
CA ASP A 42 -4.81 11.68 -4.63
C ASP A 42 -3.55 11.10 -3.98
N LEU A 43 -2.57 11.96 -3.70
CA LEU A 43 -1.33 11.61 -3.02
C LEU A 43 -0.94 12.71 -2.03
N ILE A 44 -0.36 12.31 -0.90
CA ILE A 44 0.13 13.20 0.15
C ILE A 44 1.66 13.18 0.12
N PRO A 45 2.30 14.14 -0.58
CA PRO A 45 3.75 14.29 -0.55
C PRO A 45 4.23 14.83 0.81
N ILE A 46 5.30 14.24 1.35
CA ILE A 46 5.97 14.64 2.59
C ILE A 46 7.41 15.06 2.29
N ASN A 47 7.90 16.08 2.99
CA ASN A 47 9.24 16.67 2.84
C ASN A 47 9.52 17.18 1.42
N GLU A 48 10.59 16.68 0.77
CA GLU A 48 11.07 17.14 -0.54
C GLU A 48 10.52 16.32 -1.72
N SER A 49 9.44 15.54 -1.51
CA SER A 49 8.83 14.77 -2.60
C SER A 49 8.15 15.70 -3.60
N ARG A 50 8.33 15.40 -4.89
CA ARG A 50 7.73 16.14 -6.00
C ARG A 50 6.93 15.20 -6.89
N LEU A 51 5.79 15.71 -7.34
CA LEU A 51 4.95 15.04 -8.33
C LEU A 51 5.21 15.73 -9.66
N ASP A 52 5.91 15.04 -10.56
CA ASP A 52 6.06 15.46 -11.95
C ASP A 52 5.03 14.71 -12.80
N SER A 53 4.69 15.25 -13.96
CA SER A 53 3.73 14.69 -14.93
C SER A 53 3.76 13.17 -15.09
N SER A 54 4.96 12.60 -15.27
CA SER A 54 5.16 11.18 -15.55
C SER A 54 5.70 10.37 -14.38
N MET A 55 6.17 11.00 -13.31
CA MET A 55 6.86 10.29 -12.23
C MET A 55 6.80 11.00 -10.88
N VAL A 56 6.89 10.21 -9.82
CA VAL A 56 7.07 10.71 -8.46
C VAL A 56 8.55 10.74 -8.13
N ARG A 57 9.07 11.92 -7.76
CA ARG A 57 10.44 12.09 -7.31
C ARG A 57 10.48 12.09 -5.79
N LEU A 58 11.15 11.08 -5.23
CA LEU A 58 11.32 10.91 -3.79
C LEU A 58 12.58 11.56 -3.22
N THR A 59 13.49 12.02 -4.06
CA THR A 59 14.72 12.67 -3.63
C THR A 59 14.96 13.90 -4.48
N ASN A 60 15.57 14.90 -3.85
CA ASN A 60 16.04 16.09 -4.53
C ASN A 60 17.51 15.90 -4.93
N ASP A 61 17.81 16.01 -6.22
CA ASP A 61 19.16 15.79 -6.77
C ASP A 61 20.20 16.73 -6.15
N SER A 62 19.80 17.96 -5.79
CA SER A 62 20.73 18.94 -5.21
C SER A 62 21.08 18.66 -3.75
N ASN A 63 20.43 17.70 -3.09
CA ASN A 63 20.63 17.39 -1.67
C ASN A 63 20.92 15.90 -1.47
N GLN A 64 22.20 15.58 -1.20
CA GLN A 64 22.67 14.21 -0.97
C GLN A 64 22.07 13.51 0.26
N PHE A 65 21.43 14.27 1.16
CA PHE A 65 20.72 13.75 2.33
C PHE A 65 19.20 13.98 2.23
N SER A 66 18.69 14.12 1.00
CA SER A 66 17.25 14.28 0.76
C SER A 66 16.50 13.03 1.25
N PHE A 67 15.47 13.27 2.05
CA PHE A 67 14.58 12.23 2.54
C PHE A 67 13.14 12.67 2.35
N SER A 68 12.36 11.84 1.67
CA SER A 68 10.95 12.12 1.45
C SER A 68 10.11 10.85 1.46
N SER A 69 8.80 11.04 1.48
CA SER A 69 7.83 9.95 1.44
C SER A 69 6.56 10.44 0.77
N VAL A 70 5.83 9.53 0.13
CA VAL A 70 4.53 9.83 -0.48
C VAL A 70 3.53 8.81 0.02
N TYR A 71 2.36 9.29 0.45
CA TYR A 71 1.30 8.46 1.01
C TYR A 71 0.02 8.54 0.21
N HIS A 72 -0.74 7.45 0.22
CA HIS A 72 -2.10 7.46 -0.28
C HIS A 72 -3.05 8.00 0.81
N PRO A 73 -3.96 8.94 0.50
CA PRO A 73 -4.85 9.54 1.50
C PRO A 73 -5.89 8.56 2.02
N HIS A 74 -6.28 7.57 1.22
CA HIS A 74 -7.22 6.53 1.65
C HIS A 74 -6.53 5.49 2.53
N LYS A 75 -7.06 5.31 3.75
CA LYS A 75 -6.55 4.34 4.71
C LYS A 75 -6.91 2.92 4.29
N LEU A 76 -5.93 2.02 4.37
CA LEU A 76 -6.14 0.60 4.08
C LEU A 76 -6.51 -0.15 5.36
N THR A 77 -7.73 -0.70 5.40
CA THR A 77 -8.21 -1.47 6.55
C THR A 77 -7.71 -2.91 6.47
N MET A 78 -6.64 -3.23 7.20
CA MET A 78 -6.11 -4.60 7.25
C MET A 78 -6.90 -5.54 8.16
N LYS A 79 -7.55 -4.99 9.18
CA LYS A 79 -8.33 -5.75 10.15
C LYS A 79 -9.71 -5.09 10.30
N PRO A 80 -10.80 -5.75 9.88
CA PRO A 80 -12.14 -5.13 9.85
C PRO A 80 -12.67 -4.70 11.22
N SER A 81 -12.30 -5.43 12.27
CA SER A 81 -12.67 -5.09 13.65
C SER A 81 -11.57 -5.50 14.62
N SER A 82 -11.47 -4.85 15.78
CA SER A 82 -10.47 -5.15 16.81
C SER A 82 -10.52 -6.60 17.32
N ASN A 83 -11.63 -7.30 17.12
CA ASN A 83 -11.83 -8.69 17.54
C ASN A 83 -11.84 -9.69 16.37
N SER A 84 -11.63 -9.23 15.12
CA SER A 84 -11.60 -10.12 13.97
C SER A 84 -10.33 -10.98 13.96
N THR A 85 -10.49 -12.26 13.65
CA THR A 85 -9.40 -13.18 13.33
C THR A 85 -9.05 -13.17 11.83
N THR A 86 -9.86 -12.52 11.01
CA THR A 86 -9.63 -12.38 9.57
C THR A 86 -8.80 -11.14 9.26
N LEU A 87 -7.76 -11.33 8.44
CA LEU A 87 -6.91 -10.27 7.91
C LEU A 87 -7.23 -10.07 6.43
N SER A 88 -7.20 -8.81 6.01
CA SER A 88 -7.32 -8.46 4.60
C SER A 88 -5.98 -8.70 3.89
N SER A 89 -6.04 -9.13 2.64
CA SER A 89 -4.86 -9.28 1.78
C SER A 89 -4.71 -8.05 0.89
N PHE A 90 -3.48 -7.72 0.52
CA PHE A 90 -3.18 -6.67 -0.45
C PHE A 90 -2.11 -7.14 -1.42
N SER A 91 -2.12 -6.54 -2.61
CA SER A 91 -1.07 -6.66 -3.61
C SER A 91 -0.74 -5.27 -4.13
N THR A 92 0.53 -5.03 -4.43
CA THR A 92 0.99 -3.77 -5.01
C THR A 92 2.03 -4.07 -6.09
N SER A 93 2.01 -3.28 -7.15
CA SER A 93 3.00 -3.32 -8.22
C SER A 93 3.37 -1.89 -8.54
N PHE A 94 4.66 -1.64 -8.65
CA PHE A 94 5.19 -0.33 -9.00
C PHE A 94 6.46 -0.48 -9.81
N VAL A 95 6.68 0.49 -10.70
CA VAL A 95 7.90 0.62 -11.48
C VAL A 95 8.69 1.79 -10.88
N PHE A 96 9.98 1.57 -10.65
CA PHE A 96 10.87 2.61 -10.13
C PHE A 96 12.20 2.58 -10.90
N SER A 97 12.86 3.73 -10.93
CA SER A 97 14.21 3.88 -11.46
C SER A 97 15.07 4.62 -10.45
N VAL A 98 16.30 4.15 -10.25
CA VAL A 98 17.30 4.84 -9.43
C VAL A 98 18.41 5.31 -10.37
N LEU A 99 18.60 6.62 -10.46
CA LEU A 99 19.66 7.23 -11.25
C LEU A 99 20.69 7.86 -10.29
N PRO A 100 21.87 7.25 -10.10
CA PRO A 100 22.92 7.86 -9.30
C PRO A 100 23.60 8.98 -10.08
N GLU A 101 23.81 10.13 -9.44
CA GLU A 101 24.64 11.21 -10.01
C GLU A 101 26.13 10.83 -10.01
N ILE A 102 26.56 10.14 -8.96
CA ILE A 102 27.92 9.62 -8.81
C ILE A 102 27.86 8.09 -8.81
N PRO A 103 28.42 7.40 -9.82
CA PRO A 103 28.29 5.95 -9.97
C PRO A 103 29.01 5.16 -8.86
N SER A 104 29.95 5.79 -8.15
CA SER A 104 30.71 5.19 -7.04
C SER A 104 30.07 5.41 -5.66
N SER A 105 28.99 6.18 -5.55
CA SER A 105 28.35 6.46 -4.26
C SER A 105 27.31 5.39 -3.92
N PRO A 106 27.40 4.72 -2.76
CA PRO A 106 26.35 3.80 -2.31
C PRO A 106 25.10 4.61 -1.94
N GLY A 107 24.04 4.53 -2.76
CA GLY A 107 22.76 5.19 -2.49
C GLY A 107 21.99 4.56 -1.32
N PHE A 108 21.07 5.33 -0.73
CA PHE A 108 20.30 4.94 0.46
C PHE A 108 19.05 4.09 0.18
N GLY A 109 18.72 3.83 -1.09
CA GLY A 109 17.64 2.94 -1.51
C GLY A 109 16.22 3.52 -1.38
N LEU A 110 15.22 2.66 -1.60
CA LEU A 110 13.80 2.97 -1.45
C LEU A 110 13.08 1.86 -0.67
N CYS A 111 11.95 2.19 -0.07
CA CYS A 111 11.13 1.23 0.68
C CYS A 111 9.64 1.47 0.46
N PHE A 112 8.87 0.40 0.32
CA PHE A 112 7.42 0.42 0.41
C PHE A 112 7.00 0.05 1.84
N VAL A 113 6.23 0.92 2.49
CA VAL A 113 5.88 0.78 3.90
C VAL A 113 4.37 0.87 4.09
N LEU A 114 3.80 -0.10 4.81
CA LEU A 114 2.50 0.03 5.43
C LEU A 114 2.67 0.54 6.86
N THR A 115 2.11 1.70 7.16
CA THR A 115 2.22 2.34 8.48
C THR A 115 0.87 2.85 8.96
N ILE A 116 0.78 3.12 10.25
CA ILE A 116 -0.37 3.77 10.84
C ILE A 116 -0.33 5.25 10.46
N PHE A 117 -1.39 5.72 9.80
CA PHE A 117 -1.50 7.13 9.43
C PHE A 117 -1.92 7.96 10.65
N THR A 118 -0.96 8.26 11.52
CA THR A 118 -1.10 9.22 12.62
C THR A 118 -0.29 10.47 12.33
N SER A 119 -0.74 11.62 12.84
CA SER A 119 0.02 12.87 12.81
C SER A 119 1.42 12.75 13.45
N SER A 120 1.60 11.80 14.36
CA SER A 120 2.88 11.46 14.96
C SER A 120 3.83 10.70 14.02
N CYS A 121 3.34 9.85 13.12
CA CYS A 121 4.15 9.19 12.10
C CYS A 121 4.69 10.21 11.08
N LEU A 122 3.86 11.17 10.67
CA LEU A 122 4.28 12.30 9.82
C LEU A 122 5.43 13.11 10.45
N ARG A 123 5.49 13.19 11.79
CA ARG A 123 6.58 13.86 12.53
C ARG A 123 7.79 12.97 12.80
N SER A 124 7.63 11.65 12.88
CA SER A 124 8.73 10.71 13.16
C SER A 124 9.59 10.38 11.94
N LEU A 125 9.16 10.82 10.76
CA LEU A 125 9.87 10.68 9.49
C LEU A 125 10.94 11.77 9.30
N GLN A 126 11.10 12.71 10.24
CA GLN A 126 12.32 13.50 10.31
C GLN A 126 13.48 12.59 10.72
N PRO A 127 14.61 12.55 9.99
CA PRO A 127 15.76 11.77 10.40
C PRO A 127 16.21 12.23 11.79
N ARG A 128 15.90 11.44 12.81
CA ARG A 128 16.56 11.59 14.10
C ARG A 128 17.99 11.09 13.94
N PRO A 129 18.99 11.75 14.56
CA PRO A 129 20.33 11.17 14.65
C PRO A 129 20.18 9.75 15.22
N PHE A 130 20.65 8.78 14.43
CA PHE A 130 20.49 7.35 14.66
C PHE A 130 20.80 6.97 16.11
N SER A 131 19.84 6.37 16.82
CA SER A 131 20.12 5.64 18.07
C SER A 131 19.32 4.34 18.23
N SER A 132 18.66 3.85 17.18
CA SER A 132 18.11 2.50 17.19
C SER A 132 17.90 1.97 15.77
N SER A 133 18.75 1.02 15.37
CA SER A 133 18.57 0.24 14.16
C SER A 133 17.36 -0.69 14.33
N VAL A 134 16.24 -0.38 13.66
CA VAL A 134 15.21 -1.38 13.38
C VAL A 134 15.51 -1.96 12.01
N GLN A 135 16.22 -3.08 12.00
CA GLN A 135 16.58 -3.82 10.81
C GLN A 135 15.35 -4.61 10.31
N LEU A 136 14.65 -4.07 9.31
CA LEU A 136 13.61 -4.81 8.59
C LEU A 136 14.29 -5.89 7.73
N ARG A 137 14.26 -7.13 8.21
CA ARG A 137 14.79 -8.30 7.53
C ARG A 137 13.76 -8.76 6.48
N PHE A 138 14.01 -8.47 5.22
CA PHE A 138 13.26 -9.06 4.12
C PHE A 138 13.56 -10.57 4.08
N LEU A 139 12.60 -11.40 4.47
CA LEU A 139 12.65 -12.83 4.24
C LEU A 139 12.25 -13.08 2.78
N SER A 140 13.22 -12.99 1.85
CA SER A 140 13.05 -13.62 0.55
C SER A 140 13.20 -15.12 0.75
N LYS A 141 12.09 -15.87 0.77
CA LYS A 141 12.17 -17.32 0.58
C LYS A 141 12.71 -17.56 -0.84
N PRO A 142 13.82 -18.29 -1.02
CA PRO A 142 14.25 -18.71 -2.35
C PRO A 142 13.22 -19.69 -2.92
N LEU A 143 12.75 -19.42 -4.14
CA LEU A 143 12.08 -20.41 -4.97
C LEU A 143 13.13 -21.47 -5.33
N THR A 144 13.06 -22.63 -4.71
CA THR A 144 13.80 -23.81 -5.17
C THR A 144 13.08 -24.32 -6.42
N ALA A 145 13.74 -24.18 -7.57
CA ALA A 145 13.39 -24.91 -8.77
C ALA A 145 13.90 -26.36 -8.64
N ALA A 146 12.99 -27.32 -8.70
CA ALA A 146 13.17 -28.68 -9.23
C ALA A 146 11.78 -29.32 -9.38
#